data_AF-A0A6J2DJJ9-F1
#
_entry.id   AF-A0A6J2DJJ9-F1
#
_cell.length_a   1.000
_cell.length_b   1.000
_cell.length_c   1.000
_cell.angle_alpha   90.00
_cell.angle_beta   90.00
_cell.angle_gamma   90.00
#
_symmetry.space_group_name_H-M   'P 1'
#
loop_
_entity.id
_entity.type
_entity.pdbx_description
1 polymer ?
#
loop_
_entity_poly.entity_id
_entity_poly.type
_entity_poly.pdbx_seq_one_letter_code
_entity_poly.pdbx_strand_id
1 'polypeptide(L)'
;MVAEKETLSLNKCPDKMPKRTKLLAQQPLPVHQPHSLVSEGFTVKAMMKNSVVRGPPAAGAFKERPTKPTAFRKFYERGDFPIALEHDSKGNKIAWKVEIEKLDYHHYLPLFFDGLCEMTFPYEFFARQGIHDMLEHGGNKILPVIPQLIIPIKNALNLRNRQVICVTLKVLQHLVVSAEMVGEALVPYYRQILPILNIFKNMNAKLFHHNVCSWISRDPKERSHQYMIVFVLKSPCFFI
;
A
#
# COMPACT_ATOMS: atom_id res chain seq x y z
N MET A 1 -53.98 23.32 67.66
CA MET A 1 -55.45 23.30 67.71
C MET A 1 -55.90 24.06 66.48
N VAL A 2 -56.25 23.35 65.41
CA VAL A 2 -57.64 23.09 64.97
C VAL A 2 -58.38 24.36 64.54
N ALA A 3 -59.01 24.25 63.36
CA ALA A 3 -60.12 25.04 62.85
C ALA A 3 -59.80 26.46 62.34
N GLU A 4 -60.43 27.02 61.31
CA GLU A 4 -61.29 26.58 60.19
C GLU A 4 -61.72 27.88 59.48
N LYS A 5 -62.23 27.77 58.23
CA LYS A 5 -63.17 28.71 57.56
C LYS A 5 -62.60 30.06 57.09
N GLU A 6 -63.07 30.74 56.04
CA GLU A 6 -63.96 30.53 54.87
C GLU A 6 -63.88 31.86 54.06
N THR A 7 -64.52 31.89 52.88
CA THR A 7 -64.90 33.02 51.99
C THR A 7 -64.05 33.17 50.72
N LEU A 8 -64.50 32.80 49.51
CA LEU A 8 -65.67 33.18 48.66
C LEU A 8 -65.55 34.56 47.99
N SER A 9 -65.33 34.54 46.66
CA SER A 9 -66.10 35.33 45.67
C SER A 9 -65.74 34.83 44.25
N LEU A 10 -66.55 33.95 43.64
CA LEU A 10 -67.64 34.26 42.70
C LEU A 10 -67.21 35.04 41.46
N ASN A 11 -67.33 34.40 40.28
CA ASN A 11 -68.28 34.84 39.25
C ASN A 11 -68.53 33.78 38.15
N LYS A 12 -69.77 33.24 38.18
CA LYS A 12 -70.73 33.10 37.07
C LYS A 12 -70.47 32.07 35.94
N CYS A 13 -71.26 31.00 35.95
CA CYS A 13 -71.75 30.26 34.77
C CYS A 13 -73.21 30.73 34.49
N PRO A 14 -73.80 30.60 33.28
CA PRO A 14 -74.20 29.27 32.80
C PRO A 14 -74.21 29.03 31.28
N ASP A 15 -74.39 27.74 30.96
CA ASP A 15 -75.04 27.15 29.79
C ASP A 15 -74.40 27.27 28.40
N LYS A 16 -73.80 26.14 27.98
CA LYS A 16 -74.11 25.50 26.69
C LYS A 16 -73.77 23.99 26.73
N MET A 17 -74.78 23.19 26.39
CA MET A 17 -74.77 21.72 26.31
C MET A 17 -73.61 21.15 25.47
N PRO A 18 -73.17 19.90 25.74
CA PRO A 18 -71.94 19.36 25.16
C PRO A 18 -72.12 19.01 23.69
N LYS A 19 -71.26 19.61 22.83
CA LYS A 19 -71.07 19.13 21.47
C LYS A 19 -70.27 17.82 21.52
N ARG A 20 -70.95 16.73 21.18
CA ARG A 20 -70.46 15.39 20.85
C ARG A 20 -68.97 15.38 20.46
N THR A 21 -68.11 15.08 21.44
CA THR A 21 -66.69 14.79 21.19
C THR A 21 -66.64 13.55 20.31
N LYS A 22 -66.15 13.71 19.07
CA LYS A 22 -65.82 12.56 18.23
C LYS A 22 -64.81 11.72 19.00
N LEU A 23 -65.11 10.43 19.20
CA LEU A 23 -64.12 9.44 19.62
C LEU A 23 -62.96 9.56 18.62
N LEU A 24 -61.82 10.07 19.07
CA LEU A 24 -60.57 9.92 18.35
C LEU A 24 -60.28 8.42 18.28
N ALA A 25 -60.12 7.93 17.05
CA ALA A 25 -59.71 6.55 16.81
C ALA A 25 -58.44 6.28 17.62
N GLN A 26 -58.43 5.14 18.32
CA GLN A 26 -57.25 4.63 19.02
C GLN A 26 -56.07 4.67 18.03
N GLN A 27 -54.99 5.35 18.40
CA GLN A 27 -53.74 5.26 17.66
C GLN A 27 -53.26 3.80 17.74
N PRO A 28 -52.88 3.17 16.61
CA PRO A 28 -52.31 1.83 16.66
C PRO A 28 -51.03 1.85 17.49
N LEU A 29 -50.88 0.87 18.38
CA LEU A 29 -49.64 0.62 19.11
C LEU A 29 -48.45 0.60 18.13
N PRO A 30 -47.28 1.15 18.49
CA PRO A 30 -46.12 1.11 17.62
C PRO A 30 -45.75 -0.35 17.37
N VAL A 31 -45.87 -0.77 16.10
CA VAL A 31 -45.40 -2.08 15.63
C VAL A 31 -43.91 -2.14 15.95
N HIS A 32 -43.55 -2.97 16.93
CA HIS A 32 -42.16 -3.22 17.28
C HIS A 32 -41.49 -3.84 16.06
N GLN A 33 -40.76 -3.04 15.28
CA GLN A 33 -39.91 -3.58 14.23
C GLN A 33 -38.93 -4.54 14.91
N PRO A 34 -38.82 -5.81 14.47
CA PRO A 34 -37.86 -6.73 15.05
C PRO A 34 -36.47 -6.17 14.75
N HIS A 35 -35.81 -5.63 15.75
CA HIS A 35 -34.39 -5.28 15.64
C HIS A 35 -33.65 -6.55 15.23
N SER A 36 -33.09 -6.55 14.03
CA SER A 36 -32.30 -7.68 13.55
C SER A 36 -31.11 -7.88 14.48
N LEU A 37 -30.97 -9.10 14.98
CA LEU A 37 -29.88 -9.47 15.89
C LEU A 37 -28.60 -9.60 15.07
N VAL A 38 -27.64 -8.73 15.33
CA VAL A 38 -26.35 -8.80 14.64
C VAL A 38 -25.53 -9.93 15.27
N SER A 39 -25.12 -10.90 14.46
CA SER A 39 -24.35 -12.07 14.91
C SER A 39 -23.03 -12.21 14.16
N GLU A 40 -22.03 -12.75 14.83
CA GLU A 40 -20.80 -13.20 14.16
C GLU A 40 -21.09 -14.42 13.29
N GLY A 41 -20.32 -14.56 12.21
CA GLY A 41 -20.39 -15.73 11.32
C GLY A 41 -20.09 -17.03 12.07
N PHE A 42 -20.60 -18.15 11.56
CA PHE A 42 -20.37 -19.48 12.12
C PHE A 42 -20.90 -19.68 13.56
N THR A 43 -21.87 -18.88 13.99
CA THR A 43 -22.54 -19.02 15.30
C THR A 43 -23.97 -19.53 15.15
N VAL A 44 -24.52 -20.18 16.19
CA VAL A 44 -25.94 -20.62 16.21
C VAL A 44 -26.89 -19.43 16.03
N LYS A 45 -26.51 -18.25 16.55
CA LYS A 45 -27.26 -17.00 16.38
C LYS A 45 -27.34 -16.56 14.93
N ALA A 46 -26.32 -16.84 14.11
CA ALA A 46 -26.30 -16.55 12.66
C ALA A 46 -27.27 -17.40 11.83
N MET A 47 -27.80 -18.50 12.39
CA MET A 47 -28.81 -19.35 11.74
C MET A 47 -30.24 -18.96 12.11
N MET A 48 -30.43 -17.95 12.95
CA MET A 48 -31.75 -17.50 13.40
C MET A 48 -32.42 -16.60 12.35
N LYS A 49 -33.74 -16.75 12.18
CA LYS A 49 -34.54 -16.04 11.14
C LYS A 49 -34.50 -14.50 11.23
N ASN A 50 -34.13 -13.96 12.39
CA ASN A 50 -34.05 -12.51 12.65
C ASN A 50 -32.60 -12.04 12.86
N SER A 51 -31.61 -12.81 12.39
CA SER A 51 -30.19 -12.46 12.54
C SER A 51 -29.58 -11.94 11.25
N VAL A 52 -28.73 -10.93 11.36
CA VAL A 52 -27.90 -10.44 10.26
C VAL A 52 -26.45 -10.75 10.61
N VAL A 53 -25.83 -11.59 9.79
CA VAL A 53 -24.44 -11.99 9.96
C VAL A 53 -23.53 -10.84 9.53
N ARG A 54 -22.61 -10.43 10.40
CA ARG A 54 -21.55 -9.50 9.99
C ARG A 54 -20.68 -10.17 8.93
N GLY A 55 -20.48 -9.47 7.81
CA GLY A 55 -19.52 -9.90 6.80
C GLY A 55 -18.11 -9.99 7.40
N PRO A 56 -17.22 -10.80 6.80
CA PRO A 56 -15.84 -10.89 7.26
C PRO A 56 -15.17 -9.50 7.26
N PRO A 57 -14.26 -9.22 8.20
CA PRO A 57 -13.58 -7.93 8.25
C PRO A 57 -12.78 -7.69 6.97
N ALA A 58 -12.69 -6.43 6.55
CA ALA A 58 -11.93 -6.07 5.36
C ALA A 58 -10.46 -6.48 5.53
N ALA A 59 -9.98 -7.38 4.66
CA ALA A 59 -8.63 -7.95 4.74
C ALA A 59 -7.50 -6.90 4.59
N GLY A 60 -7.81 -5.68 4.13
CA GLY A 60 -6.83 -4.59 4.01
C GLY A 60 -5.65 -4.91 3.07
N ALA A 61 -5.82 -5.85 2.14
CA ALA A 61 -4.74 -6.37 1.30
C ALA A 61 -4.07 -5.29 0.43
N PHE A 62 -4.81 -4.25 0.05
CA PHE A 62 -4.33 -3.13 -0.77
C PHE A 62 -4.05 -1.85 0.03
N LYS A 63 -4.27 -1.86 1.35
CA LYS A 63 -4.02 -0.67 2.18
C LYS A 63 -2.51 -0.43 2.25
N GLU A 64 -2.10 0.80 1.93
CA GLU A 64 -0.71 1.25 2.08
C GLU A 64 -0.26 1.09 3.53
N ARG A 65 1.01 0.72 3.71
CA ARG A 65 1.62 0.57 5.03
C ARG A 65 2.54 1.76 5.30
N PRO A 66 2.59 2.24 6.55
CA PRO A 66 3.48 3.34 6.90
C PRO A 66 4.94 2.96 6.67
N THR A 67 5.73 3.93 6.18
CA THR A 67 7.17 3.78 6.01
C THR A 67 7.86 3.76 7.37
N LYS A 68 8.81 2.85 7.53
CA LYS A 68 9.73 2.86 8.68
C LYS A 68 10.84 3.89 8.39
N PRO A 69 11.44 4.49 9.42
CA PRO A 69 12.64 5.31 9.24
C PRO A 69 13.74 4.48 8.55
N THR A 70 14.21 4.96 7.40
CA THR A 70 15.26 4.27 6.63
C THR A 70 16.65 4.55 7.22
N ALA A 71 17.57 3.61 7.04
CA ALA A 71 18.99 3.85 7.26
C ALA A 71 19.52 4.88 6.26
N PHE A 72 19.02 4.86 5.02
CA PHE A 72 19.36 5.83 3.98
C PHE A 72 19.20 7.27 4.48
N ARG A 73 18.03 7.64 5.02
CA ARG A 73 17.77 9.00 5.49
C ARG A 73 18.75 9.43 6.59
N LYS A 74 19.05 8.55 7.53
CA LYS A 74 20.00 8.82 8.62
C LYS A 74 21.42 9.05 8.11
N PHE A 75 21.88 8.27 7.14
CA PHE A 75 23.21 8.43 6.55
C PHE A 75 23.30 9.69 5.68
N TYR A 76 22.21 10.02 4.98
CA TYR A 76 22.11 11.26 4.22
C TYR A 76 22.20 12.50 5.12
N GLU A 77 21.41 12.53 6.21
CA GLU A 77 21.42 13.66 7.16
C GLU A 77 22.75 13.81 7.91
N ARG A 78 23.52 12.73 8.08
CA ARG A 78 24.88 12.77 8.63
C ARG A 78 25.93 13.28 7.63
N GLY A 79 25.64 13.19 6.33
CA GLY A 79 26.60 13.51 5.27
C GLY A 79 27.60 12.39 4.98
N ASP A 80 27.28 11.15 5.37
CA ASP A 80 28.16 9.97 5.21
C ASP A 80 28.20 9.46 3.75
N PHE A 81 27.26 9.89 2.90
CA PHE A 81 27.27 9.47 1.51
C PHE A 81 28.32 10.22 0.68
N PRO A 82 29.04 9.51 -0.22
CA PRO A 82 30.00 10.11 -1.14
C PRO A 82 29.29 10.75 -2.36
N ILE A 83 28.17 11.42 -2.15
CA ILE A 83 27.36 12.06 -3.19
C ILE A 83 27.14 13.55 -2.87
N ALA A 84 26.98 14.35 -3.92
CA ALA A 84 26.64 15.77 -3.85
C ALA A 84 25.61 16.12 -4.93
N LEU A 85 24.84 17.18 -4.70
CA LEU A 85 23.93 17.70 -5.73
C LEU A 85 24.73 18.52 -6.74
N GLU A 86 24.69 18.12 -8.01
CA GLU A 86 25.24 18.91 -9.11
C GLU A 86 24.08 19.57 -9.86
N HIS A 87 24.14 20.89 -9.97
CA HIS A 87 23.21 21.67 -10.79
C HIS A 87 23.85 21.90 -12.16
N ASP A 88 23.52 21.04 -13.12
CA ASP A 88 23.85 21.27 -14.51
C ASP A 88 22.70 22.09 -15.17
N SER A 89 23.05 22.89 -16.17
CA SER A 89 22.09 23.68 -16.95
C SER A 89 21.08 22.79 -17.70
N LYS A 90 21.39 21.50 -17.86
CA LYS A 90 20.59 20.48 -18.53
C LYS A 90 19.72 19.63 -17.59
N GLY A 91 19.85 19.80 -16.28
CA GLY A 91 19.06 19.07 -15.27
C GLY A 91 19.86 18.72 -14.01
N ASN A 92 19.16 18.15 -13.03
CA ASN A 92 19.79 17.72 -11.78
C ASN A 92 20.54 16.41 -11.98
N LYS A 93 21.82 16.37 -11.62
CA LYS A 93 22.63 15.15 -11.55
C LYS A 93 23.22 15.00 -10.16
N ILE A 94 23.60 13.77 -9.81
CA ILE A 94 24.40 13.54 -8.61
C ILE A 94 25.87 13.51 -9.01
N ALA A 95 26.69 14.26 -8.29
CA ALA A 95 28.14 14.19 -8.42
C ALA A 95 28.68 13.24 -7.34
N TRP A 96 29.45 12.25 -7.76
CA TRP A 96 30.11 11.34 -6.85
C TRP A 96 31.44 11.94 -6.38
N LYS A 97 31.62 12.05 -5.06
CA LYS A 97 32.87 12.53 -4.44
C LYS A 97 34.00 11.50 -4.56
N VAL A 98 33.64 10.23 -4.73
CA VAL A 98 34.55 9.08 -4.86
C VAL A 98 34.12 8.31 -6.10
N GLU A 99 35.08 7.85 -6.90
CA GLU A 99 34.81 7.01 -8.07
C GLU A 99 34.01 5.76 -7.67
N ILE A 100 32.94 5.47 -8.42
CA ILE A 100 31.99 4.39 -8.12
C ILE A 100 32.70 3.03 -8.04
N GLU A 101 33.67 2.80 -8.91
CA GLU A 101 34.45 1.56 -8.97
C GLU A 101 35.25 1.28 -7.69
N LYS A 102 35.63 2.33 -6.94
CA LYS A 102 36.39 2.23 -5.68
C LYS A 102 35.50 2.09 -4.45
N LEU A 103 34.18 2.24 -4.58
CA LEU A 103 33.26 2.10 -3.45
C LEU A 103 33.13 0.66 -2.97
N ASP A 104 32.89 0.49 -1.68
CA ASP A 104 32.52 -0.79 -1.09
C ASP A 104 31.02 -1.07 -1.31
N TYR A 105 30.72 -1.99 -2.22
CA TYR A 105 29.35 -2.35 -2.58
C TYR A 105 28.62 -3.08 -1.45
N HIS A 106 29.33 -3.77 -0.54
CA HIS A 106 28.68 -4.44 0.59
C HIS A 106 28.10 -3.42 1.57
N HIS A 107 28.73 -2.25 1.69
CA HIS A 107 28.27 -1.17 2.56
C HIS A 107 27.24 -0.28 1.87
N TYR A 108 27.58 0.27 0.70
CA TYR A 108 26.79 1.34 0.10
C TYR A 108 25.57 0.84 -0.68
N LEU A 109 25.68 -0.26 -1.44
CA LEU A 109 24.57 -0.68 -2.31
C LEU A 109 23.31 -1.06 -1.50
N PRO A 110 23.39 -1.83 -0.39
CA PRO A 110 22.22 -2.08 0.45
C PRO A 110 21.64 -0.82 1.08
N LEU A 111 22.48 0.16 1.45
CA LEU A 111 22.02 1.45 1.99
C LEU A 111 21.22 2.25 0.95
N PHE A 112 21.69 2.30 -0.30
CA PHE A 112 20.95 2.92 -1.39
C PHE A 112 19.62 2.20 -1.66
N PHE A 113 19.63 0.86 -1.67
CA PHE A 113 18.41 0.05 -1.84
C PHE A 113 17.40 0.23 -0.69
N ASP A 114 17.84 0.50 0.54
CA ASP A 114 16.94 0.84 1.65
C ASP A 114 16.20 2.17 1.39
N GLY A 115 16.85 3.08 0.65
CA GLY A 115 16.28 4.33 0.14
C GLY A 115 15.14 4.15 -0.88
N LEU A 116 14.88 2.95 -1.39
CA LEU A 116 13.71 2.68 -2.26
C LEU A 116 12.38 2.98 -1.55
N CYS A 117 12.35 2.94 -0.23
CA CYS A 117 11.19 3.29 0.58
C CYS A 117 10.95 4.81 0.67
N GLU A 118 11.92 5.63 0.26
CA GLU A 118 11.81 7.09 0.31
C GLU A 118 10.97 7.62 -0.84
N MET A 119 10.06 8.53 -0.49
CA MET A 119 9.12 9.22 -1.38
C MET A 119 9.21 10.74 -1.24
N THR A 120 10.12 11.22 -0.40
CA THR A 120 10.26 12.64 -0.10
C THR A 120 11.50 13.20 -0.77
N PHE A 121 11.35 14.34 -1.44
CA PHE A 121 12.48 15.08 -1.98
C PHE A 121 13.28 15.71 -0.82
N PRO A 122 14.63 15.70 -0.85
CA PRO A 122 15.51 15.25 -1.93
C PRO A 122 15.90 13.76 -1.88
N TYR A 123 15.53 13.04 -0.82
CA TYR A 123 16.00 11.68 -0.53
C TYR A 123 15.66 10.68 -1.65
N GLU A 124 14.44 10.71 -2.19
CA GLU A 124 14.04 9.78 -3.25
C GLU A 124 14.87 9.94 -4.54
N PHE A 125 15.32 11.16 -4.84
CA PHE A 125 16.13 11.45 -6.02
C PHE A 125 17.54 10.87 -5.87
N PHE A 126 18.18 11.13 -4.73
CA PHE A 126 19.51 10.59 -4.44
C PHE A 126 19.51 9.07 -4.35
N ALA A 127 18.49 8.47 -3.74
CA ALA A 127 18.38 7.01 -3.65
C ALA A 127 18.27 6.40 -5.05
N ARG A 128 17.35 6.89 -5.89
CA ARG A 128 17.11 6.33 -7.23
C ARG A 128 18.31 6.50 -8.15
N GLN A 129 18.88 7.71 -8.20
CA GLN A 129 20.03 7.97 -9.06
C GLN A 129 21.28 7.23 -8.56
N GLY A 130 21.48 7.16 -7.25
CA GLY A 130 22.59 6.42 -6.65
C GLY A 130 22.54 4.93 -6.98
N ILE A 131 21.36 4.30 -6.88
CA ILE A 131 21.17 2.91 -7.30
C ILE A 131 21.50 2.75 -8.79
N HIS A 132 20.96 3.62 -9.64
CA HIS A 132 21.17 3.54 -11.08
C HIS A 132 22.65 3.59 -11.44
N ASP A 133 23.39 4.58 -10.93
CA ASP A 133 24.80 4.75 -11.25
C ASP A 133 25.66 3.60 -10.72
N MET A 134 25.34 3.09 -9.52
CA MET A 134 26.05 1.94 -8.92
C MET A 134 25.77 0.63 -9.66
N LEU A 135 24.57 0.42 -10.20
CA LEU A 135 24.26 -0.76 -11.01
C LEU A 135 24.93 -0.68 -12.38
N GLU A 136 24.96 0.51 -12.99
CA GLU A 136 25.57 0.73 -14.30
C GLU A 136 27.09 0.50 -14.29
N HIS A 137 27.79 0.98 -13.23
CA HIS A 137 29.25 0.91 -13.14
C HIS A 137 29.77 -0.17 -12.17
N GLY A 138 28.88 -0.98 -11.59
CA GLY A 138 29.25 -1.94 -10.55
C GLY A 138 29.84 -3.25 -11.04
N GLY A 139 29.48 -3.69 -12.25
CA GLY A 139 29.97 -4.92 -12.87
C GLY A 139 29.94 -6.13 -11.92
N ASN A 140 31.09 -6.79 -11.76
CA ASN A 140 31.22 -8.01 -10.95
C ASN A 140 31.07 -7.80 -9.43
N LYS A 141 31.05 -6.55 -8.94
CA LYS A 141 30.88 -6.23 -7.51
C LYS A 141 29.44 -6.38 -7.03
N ILE A 142 28.47 -6.46 -7.96
CA ILE A 142 27.03 -6.53 -7.67
C ILE A 142 26.63 -7.95 -7.22
N LEU A 143 27.12 -8.97 -7.93
CA LEU A 143 26.78 -10.38 -7.69
C LEU A 143 26.95 -10.82 -6.22
N PRO A 144 28.08 -10.55 -5.52
CA PRO A 144 28.26 -10.97 -4.13
C PRO A 144 27.31 -10.26 -3.14
N VAL A 145 26.72 -9.12 -3.53
CA VAL A 145 25.87 -8.30 -2.66
C VAL A 145 24.39 -8.66 -2.76
N ILE A 146 23.99 -9.44 -3.77
CA ILE A 146 22.58 -9.85 -4.01
C ILE A 146 21.84 -10.31 -2.74
N PRO A 147 22.39 -11.19 -1.89
CA PRO A 147 21.69 -11.64 -0.68
C PRO A 147 21.29 -10.50 0.27
N GLN A 148 22.09 -9.42 0.31
CA GLN A 148 21.85 -8.25 1.16
C GLN A 148 20.75 -7.34 0.61
N LEU A 149 20.52 -7.34 -0.71
CA LEU A 149 19.51 -6.49 -1.37
C LEU A 149 18.09 -7.01 -1.20
N ILE A 150 17.93 -8.31 -0.90
CA ILE A 150 16.62 -8.97 -0.82
C ILE A 150 15.71 -8.34 0.24
N ILE A 151 16.28 -8.00 1.41
CA ILE A 151 15.51 -7.42 2.52
C ILE A 151 15.02 -6.00 2.17
N PRO A 152 15.88 -5.07 1.73
CA PRO A 152 15.44 -3.75 1.23
C PRO A 152 14.38 -3.82 0.13
N ILE A 153 14.57 -4.67 -0.89
CA ILE A 153 13.58 -4.86 -1.98
C ILE A 153 12.24 -5.32 -1.42
N LYS A 154 12.26 -6.35 -0.57
CA LYS A 154 11.07 -6.87 0.09
C LYS A 154 10.38 -5.80 0.93
N ASN A 155 11.13 -4.97 1.65
CA ASN A 155 10.58 -3.90 2.49
C ASN A 155 9.88 -2.83 1.63
N ALA A 156 10.52 -2.39 0.54
CA ALA A 156 9.97 -1.41 -0.39
C ALA A 156 8.66 -1.90 -1.02
N LEU A 157 8.63 -3.13 -1.55
CA LEU A 157 7.42 -3.72 -2.11
C LEU A 157 6.31 -3.87 -1.06
N ASN A 158 6.67 -4.23 0.18
CA ASN A 158 5.70 -4.43 1.26
C ASN A 158 5.00 -3.15 1.73
N LEU A 159 5.46 -1.96 1.33
CA LEU A 159 4.77 -0.70 1.59
C LEU A 159 3.41 -0.61 0.89
N ARG A 160 3.21 -1.41 -0.18
CA ARG A 160 1.98 -1.41 -0.98
C ARG A 160 1.67 -0.05 -1.63
N ASN A 161 2.65 0.85 -1.66
CA ASN A 161 2.56 2.12 -2.36
C ASN A 161 2.89 1.91 -3.84
N ARG A 162 2.01 2.38 -4.72
CA ARG A 162 2.13 2.14 -6.16
C ARG A 162 3.39 2.74 -6.77
N GLN A 163 3.77 3.95 -6.35
CA GLN A 163 4.96 4.62 -6.88
C GLN A 163 6.23 3.86 -6.51
N VAL A 164 6.36 3.47 -5.23
CA VAL A 164 7.48 2.66 -4.74
C VAL A 164 7.57 1.32 -5.48
N ILE A 165 6.44 0.64 -5.70
CA ILE A 165 6.42 -0.64 -6.43
C ILE A 165 6.93 -0.45 -7.86
N CYS A 166 6.43 0.55 -8.59
CA CYS A 166 6.87 0.81 -9.96
C CYS A 166 8.38 1.11 -10.04
N VAL A 167 8.90 1.93 -9.13
CA VAL A 167 10.33 2.26 -9.06
C VAL A 167 11.14 1.01 -8.72
N THR A 168 10.72 0.23 -7.72
CA THR A 168 11.41 -0.98 -7.31
C THR A 168 11.46 -2.02 -8.43
N LEU A 169 10.40 -2.14 -9.22
CA LEU A 169 10.37 -3.03 -10.40
C LEU A 169 11.35 -2.59 -11.49
N LYS A 170 11.44 -1.29 -11.77
CA LYS A 170 12.44 -0.74 -12.71
C LYS A 170 13.86 -1.01 -12.24
N VAL A 171 14.12 -0.80 -10.95
CA VAL A 171 15.43 -1.10 -10.33
C VAL A 171 15.75 -2.60 -10.40
N LEU A 172 14.77 -3.47 -10.17
CA LEU A 172 14.94 -4.91 -10.30
C LEU A 172 15.32 -5.34 -11.72
N GLN A 173 14.82 -4.65 -12.75
CA GLN A 173 15.20 -4.93 -14.13
C GLN A 173 16.62 -4.52 -14.41
N HIS A 174 16.99 -3.31 -13.99
CA HIS A 174 18.35 -2.81 -14.11
C HIS A 174 19.34 -3.75 -13.40
N LEU A 175 18.98 -4.23 -12.21
CA LEU A 175 19.78 -5.19 -11.44
C LEU A 175 20.01 -6.52 -12.18
N VAL A 176 19.00 -7.04 -12.88
CA VAL A 176 19.14 -8.32 -13.60
C VAL A 176 19.99 -8.18 -14.85
N VAL A 177 20.02 -7.00 -15.47
CA VAL A 177 20.84 -6.74 -16.67
C VAL A 177 22.22 -6.16 -16.34
N SER A 178 22.47 -5.73 -15.10
CA SER A 178 23.70 -5.03 -14.72
C SER A 178 24.95 -5.91 -14.71
N ALA A 179 24.81 -7.23 -14.49
CA ALA A 179 25.95 -8.15 -14.50
C ALA A 179 25.54 -9.59 -14.83
N GLU A 180 26.51 -10.38 -15.32
CA GLU A 180 26.33 -11.79 -15.61
C GLU A 180 25.96 -12.57 -14.34
N MET A 181 25.14 -13.61 -14.50
CA MET A 181 24.66 -14.49 -13.40
C MET A 181 23.79 -13.84 -12.32
N VAL A 182 23.56 -12.52 -12.32
CA VAL A 182 22.70 -11.87 -11.30
C VAL A 182 21.27 -12.41 -11.33
N GLY A 183 20.72 -12.64 -12.53
CA GLY A 183 19.40 -13.24 -12.69
C GLY A 183 19.29 -14.65 -12.09
N GLU A 184 20.35 -15.45 -12.19
CA GLU A 184 20.41 -16.79 -11.60
C GLU A 184 20.56 -16.73 -10.07
N ALA A 185 21.40 -15.83 -9.57
CA ALA A 185 21.59 -15.60 -8.15
C ALA A 185 20.30 -15.13 -7.44
N LEU A 186 19.38 -14.49 -8.16
CA LEU A 186 18.09 -14.06 -7.61
C LEU A 186 17.06 -15.18 -7.47
N VAL A 187 17.19 -16.29 -8.21
CA VAL A 187 16.25 -17.42 -8.22
C VAL A 187 15.85 -17.94 -6.84
N PRO A 188 16.77 -18.20 -5.89
CA PRO A 188 16.39 -18.69 -4.57
C PRO A 188 15.52 -17.70 -3.77
N TYR A 189 15.53 -16.42 -4.12
CA TYR A 189 14.84 -15.35 -3.37
C TYR A 189 13.45 -15.01 -3.93
N TYR A 190 13.05 -15.60 -5.05
CA TYR A 190 11.76 -15.32 -5.70
C TYR A 190 10.55 -15.55 -4.79
N ARG A 191 10.62 -16.56 -3.91
CA ARG A 191 9.57 -16.83 -2.92
C ARG A 191 9.34 -15.67 -1.95
N GLN A 192 10.33 -14.82 -1.74
CA GLN A 192 10.25 -13.67 -0.83
C GLN A 192 9.68 -12.41 -1.51
N ILE A 193 9.93 -12.26 -2.82
CA ILE A 193 9.62 -11.03 -3.58
C ILE A 193 8.27 -11.17 -4.31
N LEU A 194 8.04 -12.30 -4.99
CA LEU A 194 6.87 -12.52 -5.85
C LEU A 194 5.50 -12.44 -5.16
N PRO A 195 5.31 -12.85 -3.88
CA PRO A 195 3.99 -12.83 -3.26
C PRO A 195 3.35 -11.44 -3.24
N ILE A 196 4.16 -10.39 -3.07
CA ILE A 196 3.66 -9.01 -3.05
C ILE A 196 3.20 -8.59 -4.45
N LEU A 197 3.97 -8.91 -5.49
CA LEU A 197 3.63 -8.58 -6.88
C LEU A 197 2.33 -9.26 -7.33
N ASN A 198 2.07 -10.47 -6.83
CA ASN A 198 0.86 -11.23 -7.14
C ASN A 198 -0.43 -10.53 -6.65
N ILE A 199 -0.35 -9.69 -5.60
CA ILE A 199 -1.48 -8.87 -5.12
C ILE A 199 -1.84 -7.82 -6.17
N PHE A 200 -0.85 -7.20 -6.81
CA PHE A 200 -1.03 -6.05 -7.70
C PHE A 200 -1.13 -6.42 -9.19
N LYS A 201 -0.94 -7.70 -9.56
CA LYS A 201 -0.89 -8.14 -10.97
C LYS A 201 -2.14 -7.80 -11.81
N ASN A 202 -3.31 -7.75 -11.18
CA ASN A 202 -4.60 -7.54 -11.85
C ASN A 202 -5.03 -6.06 -11.86
N MET A 203 -4.20 -5.14 -11.34
CA MET A 203 -4.52 -3.71 -11.26
C MET A 203 -4.19 -2.95 -12.56
N ASN A 204 -4.21 -3.67 -13.70
CA ASN A 204 -3.98 -3.16 -15.04
C ASN A 204 -5.30 -2.72 -15.69
N ALA A 205 -5.52 -1.41 -15.76
CA ALA A 205 -6.39 -0.84 -16.79
C ALA A 205 -6.13 0.65 -17.07
N LYS A 206 -5.66 1.45 -16.11
CA LYS A 206 -5.56 2.92 -16.31
C LYS A 206 -4.33 3.63 -15.75
N LEU A 207 -3.51 2.98 -14.91
CA LEU A 207 -2.28 3.59 -14.36
C LEU A 207 -0.99 3.09 -15.02
N PHE A 208 -1.06 1.96 -15.72
CA PHE A 208 0.03 1.42 -16.55
C PHE A 208 -0.06 1.92 -18.00
N HIS A 209 -0.95 2.86 -18.33
CA HIS A 209 -1.19 3.32 -19.70
C HIS A 209 -0.13 4.32 -20.24
N HIS A 210 1.10 4.20 -19.75
CA HIS A 210 2.27 4.67 -20.50
C HIS A 210 3.41 3.64 -20.53
N ASN A 211 3.17 2.40 -20.09
CA ASN A 211 4.06 1.26 -20.27
C ASN A 211 3.29 0.00 -19.84
N VAL A 212 3.14 -0.97 -20.76
CA VAL A 212 2.65 -2.34 -20.52
C VAL A 212 1.12 -2.54 -20.63
N CYS A 213 0.60 -2.82 -21.85
CA CYS A 213 -0.62 -3.63 -22.02
C CYS A 213 -0.91 -4.04 -23.49
N SER A 214 -0.32 -5.14 -24.01
CA SER A 214 -0.95 -5.84 -25.18
C SER A 214 -0.60 -7.32 -25.43
N TRP A 215 0.25 -8.01 -24.67
CA TRP A 215 0.79 -9.31 -25.12
C TRP A 215 0.55 -10.53 -24.21
N ILE A 216 -0.58 -10.56 -23.49
CA ILE A 216 -1.00 -11.74 -22.70
C ILE A 216 -1.48 -12.92 -23.59
N SER A 217 -1.30 -12.87 -24.91
CA SER A 217 -1.74 -13.96 -25.78
C SER A 217 -0.76 -14.25 -26.91
N ARG A 218 0.35 -14.95 -26.61
CA ARG A 218 0.88 -16.01 -27.49
C ARG A 218 2.05 -16.79 -26.88
N ASP A 219 1.95 -18.09 -27.10
CA ASP A 219 2.94 -19.18 -27.11
C ASP A 219 3.20 -20.04 -25.84
N PRO A 220 2.94 -21.38 -25.85
CA PRO A 220 3.00 -22.24 -24.66
C PRO A 220 4.29 -23.08 -24.51
N LYS A 221 5.37 -22.83 -25.26
CA LYS A 221 6.40 -23.86 -25.51
C LYS A 221 7.71 -23.84 -24.70
N GLU A 222 7.97 -22.89 -23.79
CA GLU A 222 9.19 -22.92 -22.97
C GLU A 222 8.87 -22.84 -21.47
N ARG A 223 8.89 -24.01 -20.83
CA ARG A 223 8.52 -24.19 -19.42
C ARG A 223 9.70 -24.73 -18.62
N SER A 224 10.76 -23.93 -18.50
CA SER A 224 11.82 -24.13 -17.51
C SER A 224 11.75 -23.00 -16.47
N HIS A 225 11.53 -23.39 -15.20
CA HIS A 225 11.29 -22.48 -14.07
C HIS A 225 12.39 -21.42 -13.84
N GLN A 226 13.58 -21.63 -14.42
CA GLN A 226 14.73 -20.74 -14.37
C GLN A 226 14.48 -19.41 -15.10
N TYR A 227 13.57 -19.39 -16.07
CA TYR A 227 13.26 -18.22 -16.87
C TYR A 227 12.01 -17.48 -16.45
N MET A 228 11.27 -17.87 -15.41
CA MET A 228 9.98 -17.21 -15.16
C MET A 228 10.11 -15.73 -14.76
N ILE A 229 11.19 -15.36 -14.04
CA ILE A 229 11.49 -13.95 -13.77
C ILE A 229 12.33 -13.32 -14.87
N VAL A 230 13.21 -14.07 -15.55
CA VAL A 230 13.83 -13.58 -16.78
C VAL A 230 12.76 -13.32 -17.86
N PHE A 231 11.64 -14.02 -17.89
CA PHE A 231 10.55 -13.79 -18.83
C PHE A 231 9.68 -12.63 -18.37
N VAL A 232 9.49 -12.45 -17.06
CA VAL A 232 8.83 -11.25 -16.49
C VAL A 232 9.72 -9.99 -16.59
N LEU A 233 11.06 -10.12 -16.64
CA LEU A 233 12.02 -9.00 -16.62
C LEU A 233 12.82 -8.78 -17.92
N LYS A 234 12.91 -9.78 -18.81
CA LYS A 234 13.59 -9.78 -20.13
C LYS A 234 12.60 -9.91 -21.29
N SER A 235 11.28 -9.85 -21.02
CA SER A 235 10.29 -9.63 -22.07
C SER A 235 10.50 -8.26 -22.72
N PRO A 236 10.46 -8.14 -24.06
CA PRO A 236 10.47 -6.84 -24.75
C PRO A 236 9.30 -5.93 -24.38
N CYS A 237 8.35 -6.39 -23.57
CA CYS A 237 7.33 -5.58 -22.92
C CYS A 237 7.88 -4.53 -21.93
N PHE A 238 9.19 -4.53 -21.67
CA PHE A 238 9.89 -3.50 -20.88
C PHE A 238 10.84 -2.60 -21.70
N PHE A 239 11.02 -2.89 -22.98
CA PHE A 239 11.71 -2.03 -23.94
C PHE A 239 10.77 -1.79 -25.13
N ILE A 240 9.96 -0.74 -25.00
CA ILE A 240 9.43 0.22 -25.98
C ILE A 240 8.16 0.83 -25.39
#